data_AF-K2B6J3-F1
#
_entry.id   AF-K2B6J3-F1
#
_cell.length_a   1.000
_cell.length_b   1.000
_cell.length_c   1.000
_cell.angle_alpha   90.00
_cell.angle_beta   90.00
_cell.angle_gamma   90.00
#
_symmetry.space_group_name_H-M   'P 1'
#
loop_
_entity.id
_entity.type
_entity.pdbx_description
1 polymer ?
#
loop_
_entity_poly.entity_id
_entity_poly.type
_entity_poly.pdbx_seq_one_letter_code
_entity_poly.pdbx_strand_id
1 'polypeptide(L)'
;VRYSETATPQMKTDITEGVREFEAKNYLKSISFFERLLVENPDEAICYWYMALCFNQIEKPERASGSLQKYISLISSDKSGGNAGALKQAYTTLAYIYLKQGRYEQARAQYLKIIGLDSSSAAAASAREAMKRIEVIKKRSESEN
;
A
#
# COMPACT_ATOMS: atom_id res chain seq x y z
N VAL A 1 -12.61 37.77 -9.96
CA VAL A 1 -12.66 37.63 -8.48
C VAL A 1 -11.69 36.52 -8.10
N ARG A 2 -10.56 36.87 -7.48
CA ARG A 2 -9.55 35.91 -7.00
C ARG A 2 -9.88 35.59 -5.54
N TYR A 3 -10.46 34.42 -5.28
CA TYR A 3 -10.44 33.85 -3.94
C TYR A 3 -9.24 32.91 -3.86
N SER A 4 -8.12 33.48 -3.43
CA SER A 4 -7.06 32.74 -2.78
C SER A 4 -7.51 32.52 -1.33
N GLU A 5 -8.25 31.45 -1.08
CA GLU A 5 -8.51 30.98 0.28
C GLU A 5 -7.40 30.02 0.66
N THR A 6 -6.41 30.61 1.34
CA THR A 6 -5.65 30.04 2.45
C THR A 6 -5.76 28.53 2.61
N ALA A 7 -4.64 27.85 2.35
CA ALA A 7 -4.35 26.51 2.84
C ALA A 7 -4.94 26.36 4.25
N THR A 8 -5.94 25.50 4.37
CA THR A 8 -6.49 25.09 5.66
C THR A 8 -5.32 24.66 6.53
N PRO A 9 -5.26 25.08 7.81
CA PRO A 9 -4.36 24.44 8.75
C PRO A 9 -4.70 22.95 8.67
N GLN A 10 -3.72 22.10 8.41
CA GLN A 10 -3.88 20.64 8.46
C GLN A 10 -4.41 20.31 9.86
N MET A 11 -5.73 20.31 10.03
CA MET A 11 -6.37 19.74 11.21
C MET A 11 -5.89 18.30 11.19
N LYS A 12 -5.14 17.91 12.23
CA LYS A 12 -4.77 16.51 12.41
C LYS A 12 -6.06 15.71 12.37
N THR A 13 -6.27 14.97 11.29
CA THR A 13 -7.38 14.05 11.15
C THR A 13 -7.26 13.02 12.26
N ASP A 14 -8.23 12.97 13.18
CA ASP A 14 -8.20 12.02 14.29
C ASP A 14 -8.51 10.61 13.77
N ILE A 15 -7.46 9.78 13.71
CA ILE A 15 -7.54 8.38 13.27
C ILE A 15 -7.58 7.40 14.44
N THR A 16 -7.54 7.89 15.69
CA THR A 16 -7.28 7.08 16.89
C THR A 16 -8.26 5.93 17.04
N GLU A 17 -9.56 6.21 16.84
CA GLU A 17 -10.63 5.22 16.89
C GLU A 17 -10.43 4.11 15.84
N GLY A 18 -10.18 4.50 14.58
CA GLY A 18 -9.96 3.54 13.48
C GLY A 18 -8.74 2.64 13.71
N VAL A 19 -7.66 3.21 14.25
CA VAL A 19 -6.44 2.46 14.62
C VAL A 19 -6.71 1.53 15.79
N ARG A 20 -7.43 1.98 16.82
CA ARG A 20 -7.80 1.14 17.98
C ARG A 20 -8.63 -0.06 17.54
N GLU A 21 -9.60 0.14 16.65
CA GLU A 21 -10.39 -0.98 16.12
C GLU A 21 -9.54 -1.94 15.25
N PHE A 22 -8.53 -1.43 14.53
CA PHE A 22 -7.56 -2.27 13.80
C PHE A 22 -6.73 -3.13 14.77
N GLU A 23 -6.17 -2.52 15.82
CA GLU A 23 -5.38 -3.20 16.85
C GLU A 23 -6.21 -4.25 17.61
N ALA A 24 -7.49 -3.95 17.85
CA ALA A 24 -8.47 -4.88 18.41
C ALA A 24 -8.90 -5.99 17.43
N LYS A 25 -8.36 -6.03 16.20
CA LYS A 25 -8.72 -6.94 15.10
C LYS A 25 -10.18 -6.84 14.65
N ASN A 26 -10.86 -5.74 15.00
CA ASN A 26 -12.21 -5.43 14.54
C ASN A 26 -12.15 -4.80 13.13
N TYR A 27 -11.62 -5.55 12.16
CA TYR A 27 -11.28 -5.01 10.84
C TYR A 27 -12.45 -4.33 10.10
N LEU A 28 -13.67 -4.87 10.22
CA LEU A 28 -14.86 -4.26 9.61
C LEU A 28 -15.24 -2.92 10.24
N LYS A 29 -15.11 -2.79 11.57
CA LYS A 29 -15.35 -1.53 12.28
C LYS A 29 -14.29 -0.49 11.93
N SER A 30 -13.03 -0.93 11.87
CA SER A 30 -11.91 -0.10 11.45
C SER A 30 -12.10 0.44 10.01
N ILE A 31 -12.47 -0.44 9.06
CA ILE A 31 -12.81 -0.04 7.68
C ILE A 31 -13.95 0.98 7.68
N SER A 32 -15.05 0.70 8.39
CA SER A 32 -16.22 1.59 8.43
C SER A 32 -15.88 2.97 9.03
N PHE A 33 -14.95 3.01 9.99
CA PHE A 33 -14.45 4.27 10.53
C PHE A 33 -13.68 5.07 9.48
N PHE A 34 -12.72 4.43 8.80
CA PHE A 34 -11.90 5.09 7.79
C PHE A 34 -12.70 5.50 6.55
N GLU A 35 -13.70 4.72 6.13
CA GLU A 35 -14.60 5.09 5.04
C GLU A 35 -15.38 6.38 5.36
N ARG A 36 -15.89 6.53 6.59
CA ARG A 36 -16.55 7.77 7.02
C ARG A 36 -15.59 8.95 7.06
N LEU A 37 -14.37 8.73 7.51
CA LEU A 37 -13.36 9.78 7.60
C LEU A 37 -12.94 10.29 6.21
N LEU A 38 -12.88 9.39 5.22
CA LEU A 38 -12.59 9.72 3.82
C LEU A 38 -13.72 10.47 3.11
N VAL A 39 -14.94 10.51 3.66
CA VAL A 39 -16.01 11.36 3.13
C VAL A 39 -15.64 12.84 3.28
N GLU A 40 -15.08 13.20 4.44
CA GLU A 40 -14.67 14.58 4.74
C GLU A 40 -13.26 14.87 4.23
N ASN A 41 -12.36 13.89 4.29
CA ASN A 41 -10.94 14.05 3.94
C ASN A 41 -10.52 12.96 2.92
N PRO A 42 -10.91 13.07 1.64
CA PRO A 42 -10.71 12.02 0.64
C PRO A 42 -9.23 11.75 0.30
N ASP A 43 -8.32 12.66 0.66
CA ASP A 43 -6.90 12.53 0.39
C ASP A 43 -6.08 12.16 1.66
N GLU A 44 -6.75 11.73 2.73
CA GLU A 44 -6.08 11.24 3.93
C GLU A 44 -5.42 9.87 3.68
N ALA A 45 -4.13 9.91 3.33
CA ALA A 45 -3.37 8.75 2.91
C ALA A 45 -3.40 7.62 3.96
N ILE A 46 -3.27 7.95 5.25
CA ILE A 46 -3.15 6.93 6.29
C ILE A 46 -4.39 6.03 6.40
N CYS A 47 -5.58 6.54 6.05
CA CYS A 47 -6.81 5.76 6.02
C CYS A 47 -6.73 4.64 4.99
N TYR A 48 -6.23 4.94 3.79
CA TYR A 48 -6.04 3.93 2.74
C TYR A 48 -5.01 2.86 3.14
N TRP A 49 -3.98 3.22 3.89
CA TRP A 49 -3.02 2.27 4.45
C TRP A 49 -3.71 1.28 5.40
N TYR A 50 -4.44 1.76 6.42
CA TYR A 50 -5.11 0.88 7.37
C TYR A 50 -6.24 0.07 6.73
N MET A 51 -7.00 0.64 5.79
CA MET A 51 -8.01 -0.10 5.02
C MET A 51 -7.36 -1.22 4.22
N ALA A 52 -6.21 -0.99 3.57
CA ALA A 52 -5.48 -2.04 2.86
C ALA A 52 -5.08 -3.20 3.78
N LEU A 53 -4.57 -2.88 4.98
CA LEU A 53 -4.22 -3.88 5.99
C LEU A 53 -5.46 -4.66 6.44
N CYS A 54 -6.56 -3.97 6.77
CA CYS A 54 -7.81 -4.60 7.17
C CYS A 54 -8.34 -5.54 6.08
N PHE A 55 -8.43 -5.08 4.84
CA PHE A 55 -8.88 -5.89 3.70
C PHE A 55 -8.01 -7.12 3.47
N ASN A 56 -6.69 -7.00 3.66
CA ASN A 56 -5.79 -8.13 3.60
C ASN A 56 -6.05 -9.16 4.72
N GLN A 57 -6.41 -8.71 5.93
CA GLN A 57 -6.74 -9.60 7.05
C GLN A 57 -8.07 -10.34 6.86
N ILE A 58 -9.04 -9.73 6.17
CA ILE A 58 -10.34 -10.36 5.86
C ILE A 58 -10.39 -11.00 4.47
N GLU A 59 -9.21 -11.31 3.89
CA GLU A 59 -9.06 -12.02 2.61
C GLU A 59 -9.82 -11.37 1.44
N LYS A 60 -9.77 -10.03 1.36
CA LYS A 60 -10.28 -9.22 0.24
C LYS A 60 -9.11 -8.59 -0.54
N PRO A 61 -8.30 -9.39 -1.24
CA PRO A 61 -7.02 -8.93 -1.79
C PRO A 61 -7.18 -7.86 -2.88
N GLU A 62 -8.26 -7.85 -3.67
CA GLU A 62 -8.54 -6.79 -4.64
C GLU A 62 -8.74 -5.44 -3.95
N ARG A 63 -9.60 -5.39 -2.91
CA ARG A 63 -9.84 -4.16 -2.14
C ARG A 63 -8.59 -3.70 -1.40
N ALA A 64 -7.80 -4.66 -0.89
CA ALA A 64 -6.52 -4.37 -0.26
C ALA A 64 -5.55 -3.71 -1.25
N SER A 65 -5.42 -4.28 -2.45
CA SER A 65 -4.53 -3.75 -3.49
C SER A 65 -4.98 -2.36 -3.98
N GLY A 66 -6.28 -2.14 -4.19
CA GLY A 66 -6.81 -0.84 -4.59
C GLY A 66 -6.58 0.26 -3.54
N SER A 67 -6.83 -0.05 -2.26
CA SER A 67 -6.57 0.87 -1.16
C SER A 67 -5.08 1.23 -1.10
N LEU A 68 -4.20 0.23 -1.23
CA LEU A 68 -2.76 0.44 -1.16
C LEU A 68 -2.19 1.21 -2.37
N GLN A 69 -2.78 1.03 -3.55
CA GLN A 69 -2.45 1.84 -4.73
C GLN A 69 -2.84 3.31 -4.54
N LYS A 70 -4.02 3.59 -3.95
CA LYS A 70 -4.43 4.96 -3.62
C LYS A 70 -3.51 5.58 -2.56
N TYR A 71 -3.13 4.82 -1.53
CA TYR A 71 -2.12 5.26 -0.56
C TYR A 71 -0.81 5.68 -1.23
N ILE A 72 -0.25 4.82 -2.10
CA ILE A 72 0.98 5.12 -2.85
C ILE A 72 0.81 6.37 -3.70
N SER A 73 -0.32 6.54 -4.39
CA SER A 73 -0.59 7.72 -5.21
C SER A 73 -0.55 9.02 -4.41
N LEU A 74 -1.04 9.00 -3.17
CA LEU A 74 -1.09 10.19 -2.31
C LEU A 74 0.27 10.53 -1.68
N ILE A 75 1.08 9.53 -1.33
CA ILE A 75 2.40 9.78 -0.72
C ILE A 75 3.53 9.97 -1.74
N SER A 76 3.34 9.52 -2.99
CA SER A 76 4.31 9.69 -4.08
C SER A 76 4.21 11.05 -4.78
N SER A 77 3.11 11.79 -4.59
CA SER A 77 3.01 13.18 -5.07
C SER A 77 3.91 14.13 -4.29
N ASP A 78 4.31 13.76 -3.07
CA ASP A 78 5.26 14.51 -2.28
C ASP A 78 6.70 14.25 -2.76
N LYS A 79 7.31 15.27 -3.36
CA LYS A 79 8.68 15.24 -3.90
C LYS A 79 9.75 15.52 -2.84
N SER A 80 9.37 15.73 -1.58
CA SER A 80 10.31 16.00 -0.48
C SER A 80 11.26 14.83 -0.19
N GLY A 81 10.95 13.62 -0.69
CA GLY A 81 11.74 12.41 -0.47
C GLY A 81 11.52 11.76 0.90
N GLY A 82 10.76 12.39 1.80
CA GLY A 82 10.48 11.87 3.15
C GLY A 82 9.71 10.54 3.18
N ASN A 83 9.00 10.22 2.09
CA ASN A 83 8.13 9.04 2.02
C ASN A 83 8.81 7.78 1.46
N ALA A 84 10.12 7.80 1.19
CA ALA A 84 10.82 6.66 0.60
C ALA A 84 10.68 5.36 1.42
N GLY A 85 10.66 5.45 2.76
CA GLY A 85 10.41 4.32 3.64
C GLY A 85 8.98 3.77 3.51
N ALA A 86 7.99 4.66 3.58
CA ALA A 86 6.57 4.31 3.44
C ALA A 86 6.25 3.71 2.06
N LEU A 87 6.84 4.26 0.99
CA LEU A 87 6.72 3.73 -0.36
C LEU A 87 7.32 2.32 -0.47
N LYS A 88 8.52 2.09 0.08
CA LYS A 88 9.15 0.76 0.12
C LYS A 88 8.25 -0.25 0.84
N GLN A 89 7.66 0.13 1.97
CA GLN A 89 6.73 -0.70 2.72
C GLN A 89 5.46 -1.01 1.92
N ALA A 90 4.84 0.01 1.32
CA ALA A 90 3.62 -0.15 0.53
C ALA A 90 3.82 -1.04 -0.71
N TYR A 91 4.92 -0.84 -1.46
CA TYR A 91 5.24 -1.72 -2.60
C TYR A 91 5.51 -3.16 -2.15
N THR A 92 6.14 -3.35 -0.98
CA THR A 92 6.37 -4.70 -0.43
C THR A 92 5.06 -5.40 -0.10
N THR A 93 4.13 -4.69 0.54
CA THR A 93 2.80 -5.22 0.87
C THR A 93 1.97 -5.52 -0.39
N LEU A 94 2.00 -4.64 -1.41
CA LEU A 94 1.35 -4.93 -2.70
C LEU A 94 1.95 -6.19 -3.36
N ALA A 95 3.28 -6.31 -3.39
CA ALA A 95 3.95 -7.46 -3.98
C ALA A 95 3.50 -8.76 -3.30
N TYR A 96 3.42 -8.76 -1.96
CA TYR A 96 2.92 -9.88 -1.19
C TYR A 96 1.46 -10.24 -1.50
N ILE A 97 0.58 -9.23 -1.58
CA ILE A 97 -0.83 -9.43 -1.94
C ILE A 97 -0.95 -10.05 -3.34
N TYR A 98 -0.13 -9.61 -4.30
CA TYR A 98 -0.12 -10.19 -5.64
C TYR A 98 0.45 -11.61 -5.68
N LEU A 99 1.51 -11.88 -4.93
CA LEU A 99 2.07 -13.23 -4.79
C LEU A 99 1.04 -14.24 -4.27
N LYS A 100 0.28 -13.86 -3.24
CA LYS A 100 -0.80 -14.70 -2.69
C LYS A 100 -1.89 -15.04 -3.71
N GLN A 101 -2.10 -14.17 -4.70
CA GLN A 101 -3.08 -14.37 -5.77
C GLN A 101 -2.49 -15.07 -7.00
N GLY A 102 -1.21 -15.48 -6.97
CA GLY A 102 -0.52 -16.02 -8.15
C GLY A 102 -0.25 -14.98 -9.24
N ARG A 103 -0.46 -13.68 -8.97
CA ARG A 103 -0.27 -12.57 -9.91
C ARG A 103 1.21 -12.17 -9.97
N TYR A 104 2.05 -13.09 -10.43
CA TYR A 104 3.50 -12.98 -10.34
C TYR A 104 4.10 -11.77 -11.08
N GLU A 105 3.62 -11.44 -12.28
CA GLU A 105 4.10 -10.28 -13.04
C GLU A 105 3.78 -8.96 -12.33
N GLN A 106 2.59 -8.85 -11.71
CA GLN A 106 2.22 -7.67 -10.94
C GLN A 106 3.07 -7.54 -9.67
N ALA A 107 3.38 -8.65 -9.00
CA ALA A 107 4.30 -8.66 -7.86
C ALA A 107 5.71 -8.22 -8.27
N ARG A 108 6.23 -8.75 -9.39
CA ARG A 108 7.53 -8.38 -9.98
C ARG A 108 7.60 -6.88 -10.29
N ALA A 109 6.55 -6.31 -10.85
CA ALA A 109 6.48 -4.87 -11.10
C ALA A 109 6.65 -4.04 -9.81
N GLN A 110 6.08 -4.47 -8.69
CA GLN A 110 6.25 -3.77 -7.41
C GLN A 110 7.68 -3.91 -6.86
N TYR A 111 8.31 -5.09 -7.01
CA TYR A 111 9.70 -5.30 -6.63
C TYR A 111 10.67 -4.39 -7.40
N LEU A 112 10.41 -4.14 -8.68
CA LEU A 112 11.18 -3.18 -9.47
C LEU A 112 11.03 -1.75 -8.94
N LYS A 113 9.83 -1.36 -8.47
CA LYS A 113 9.63 -0.06 -7.82
C LYS A 113 10.45 0.08 -6.55
N ILE A 114 10.52 -0.96 -5.71
CA ILE A 114 11.37 -0.96 -4.49
C ILE A 114 12.84 -0.76 -4.84
N ILE A 115 13.35 -1.48 -5.85
CA ILE A 115 14.75 -1.37 -6.29
C ILE A 115 15.03 0.03 -6.85
N GLY A 116 14.07 0.62 -7.58
CA GLY A 116 14.20 1.97 -8.13
C GLY A 116 14.23 3.07 -7.07
N LEU A 117 13.63 2.85 -5.89
CA LEU A 117 13.69 3.81 -4.78
C LEU A 117 15.06 3.84 -4.11
N ASP A 118 15.63 2.67 -3.86
CA ASP A 118 16.93 2.52 -3.19
C ASP A 118 17.49 1.13 -3.47
N SER A 119 18.35 1.05 -4.48
CA SER A 119 18.93 -0.20 -4.96
C SER A 119 19.87 -0.88 -3.95
N SER A 120 20.38 -0.12 -2.98
CA SER A 120 21.29 -0.60 -1.92
C SER A 120 20.56 -1.07 -0.66
N SER A 121 19.26 -0.79 -0.53
CA SER A 121 18.49 -1.18 0.65
C SER A 121 18.36 -2.70 0.83
N ALA A 122 18.20 -3.13 2.08
CA ALA A 122 17.81 -4.50 2.41
C ALA A 122 16.50 -4.91 1.71
N ALA A 123 15.53 -3.99 1.61
CA ALA A 123 14.30 -4.20 0.87
C ALA A 123 14.54 -4.51 -0.62
N ALA A 124 15.48 -3.81 -1.26
CA ALA A 124 15.88 -4.10 -2.65
C ALA A 124 16.58 -5.45 -2.79
N ALA A 125 17.41 -5.86 -1.82
CA ALA A 125 17.99 -7.20 -1.81
C ALA A 125 16.91 -8.28 -1.70
N SER A 126 15.96 -8.14 -0.77
CA SER A 126 14.80 -9.05 -0.64
C SER A 126 13.93 -9.06 -1.90
N ALA A 127 13.72 -7.90 -2.54
CA ALA A 127 12.97 -7.78 -3.78
C ALA A 127 13.63 -8.56 -4.93
N ARG A 128 14.96 -8.47 -5.09
CA ARG A 128 15.71 -9.25 -6.08
C ARG A 128 15.57 -10.76 -5.85
N GLU A 129 15.67 -11.19 -4.60
CA GLU A 129 15.53 -12.60 -4.25
C GLU A 129 14.11 -13.12 -4.53
N ALA A 130 13.09 -12.34 -4.17
CA ALA A 130 11.70 -12.69 -4.47
C ALA A 130 11.44 -12.81 -5.98
N MET A 131 12.01 -11.92 -6.80
CA MET A 131 11.90 -12.02 -8.26
C MET A 131 12.56 -13.28 -8.82
N LYS A 132 13.73 -13.68 -8.31
CA LYS A 132 14.36 -14.96 -8.72
C LYS A 132 13.44 -16.15 -8.46
N ARG A 133 12.74 -16.17 -7.32
CA ARG A 133 11.79 -17.23 -6.98
C ARG A 133 10.59 -17.25 -7.92
N ILE A 134 10.06 -16.07 -8.26
CA ILE A 134 9.00 -15.93 -9.27
C ILE A 134 9.44 -16.54 -10.60
N GLU A 135 10.64 -16.23 -11.08
CA GLU A 135 11.18 -16.77 -12.34
C GLU A 135 11.32 -18.30 -12.32
N VAL A 136 11.76 -18.86 -11.18
CA VAL A 136 11.85 -20.33 -11.02
C VAL A 136 10.47 -20.98 -11.08
N ILE A 137 9.47 -20.40 -10.42
CA ILE A 137 8.08 -20.90 -10.44
C ILE A 137 7.55 -20.87 -11.87
N LYS A 138 7.75 -19.76 -12.59
CA LYS A 138 7.30 -19.59 -13.97
C LYS A 138 7.91 -20.63 -14.91
N LYS A 139 9.24 -20.82 -14.83
CA LYS A 139 9.94 -21.84 -15.64
C LYS A 139 9.44 -23.26 -15.36
N ARG A 140 9.14 -23.59 -14.10
CA ARG A 140 8.56 -24.89 -13.74
C ARG A 140 7.18 -25.09 -14.37
N SER A 141 6.30 -24.09 -14.26
CA SER A 141 4.97 -24.17 -14.87
C SER A 141 5.01 -24.27 -16.40
N GLU A 142 6.00 -23.64 -17.04
CA GLU A 142 6.19 -23.71 -18.50
C GLU A 142 6.77 -25.06 -18.96
N SER A 143 7.53 -25.76 -18.11
CA SER A 143 8.09 -27.08 -18.43
C SER A 143 7.13 -28.25 -18.20
N GLU A 144 6.04 -28.02 -17.48
CA GLU A 144 5.03 -29.03 -17.14
C GLU A 144 3.82 -29.03 -18.10
N ASN A 145 3.85 -28.16 -19.12
CA ASN A 145 2.75 -27.92 -20.05
C ASN A 145 3.20 -28.16 -21.51
#